data_AF-A0A0B4EWM8-F1
#
_entry.id   AF-A0A0B4EWM8-F1
#
_cell.length_a   1.000
_cell.length_b   1.000
_cell.length_c   1.000
_cell.angle_alpha   90.00
_cell.angle_beta   90.00
_cell.angle_gamma   90.00
#
_symmetry.space_group_name_H-M   'P 1'
#
loop_
_entity.id
_entity.type
_entity.pdbx_description
1 polymer ?
#
loop_
_entity_poly.entity_id
_entity_poly.type
_entity_poly.pdbx_seq_one_letter_code
_entity_poly.pdbx_strand_id
1 'polypeptide(L)'
;MGGVGEDGHIAFNEPGSSLSSRTRSKELTTDTILANARFFDNDITKVPKLALTVGVGTILDAKEVLIMVNGLKKARALHKGIEEGVNHLWTISALQLHEKGIIVTDEAACHELMVGTYRYYKDIEKDNLDTEQLIEDFYREYR
;
A
#
# COMPACT_ATOMS: atom_id res chain seq x y z
N MET A 1 -2.90 4.85 -8.20
CA MET A 1 -1.82 3.88 -7.91
C MET A 1 -1.05 4.35 -6.70
N GLY A 2 -0.68 3.46 -5.79
CA GLY A 2 0.08 3.78 -4.58
C GLY A 2 0.87 2.58 -4.06
N GLY A 3 1.60 2.80 -2.96
CA GLY A 3 2.27 1.75 -2.21
C GLY A 3 1.85 1.77 -0.75
N VAL A 4 2.34 0.81 0.02
CA VAL A 4 2.09 0.68 1.46
C VAL A 4 3.38 0.77 2.29
N GLY A 5 3.32 1.42 3.44
CA GLY A 5 4.38 1.42 4.46
C GLY A 5 4.52 0.08 5.20
N GLU A 6 5.61 -0.12 5.96
CA GLU A 6 5.79 -1.30 6.83
C GLU A 6 4.76 -1.35 7.98
N ASP A 7 4.22 -0.19 8.34
CA ASP A 7 3.15 0.05 9.32
C ASP A 7 1.73 0.09 8.69
N GLY A 8 1.59 -0.20 7.39
CA GLY A 8 0.30 -0.16 6.71
C GLY A 8 -0.20 1.22 6.31
N HIS A 9 0.62 2.28 6.35
CA HIS A 9 0.19 3.59 5.86
C HIS A 9 0.05 3.61 4.33
N ILE A 10 -0.97 4.33 3.83
CA ILE A 10 -1.09 4.73 2.42
C ILE A 10 -0.88 6.25 2.29
N ALA A 11 -0.05 6.68 1.34
CA ALA A 11 0.50 8.05 1.31
C ALA A 11 1.11 8.42 2.68
N PHE A 12 0.93 9.63 3.22
CA PHE A 12 1.34 9.94 4.60
C PHE A 12 0.18 9.78 5.61
N ASN A 13 -0.78 8.88 5.35
CA ASN A 13 -1.82 8.57 6.33
C ASN A 13 -1.29 7.54 7.35
N GLU A 14 -0.42 8.02 8.24
CA GLU A 14 0.18 7.23 9.33
C GLU A 14 -0.88 6.62 10.26
N PRO A 15 -0.52 5.57 11.03
CA PRO A 15 -1.40 4.94 12.00
C PRO A 15 -2.15 5.95 12.89
N GLY A 16 -3.46 5.75 13.02
CA GLY A 16 -4.36 6.65 13.74
C GLY A 16 -5.01 7.74 12.86
N SER A 17 -4.60 7.87 11.59
CA SER A 17 -5.26 8.76 10.63
C SER A 17 -6.72 8.37 10.41
N SER A 18 -7.62 9.35 10.37
CA SER A 18 -9.03 9.09 10.06
C SER A 18 -9.18 8.41 8.69
N LEU A 19 -10.00 7.36 8.63
CA LEU A 19 -10.31 6.64 7.38
C LEU A 19 -11.18 7.47 6.42
N SER A 20 -11.87 8.50 6.92
CA SER A 20 -12.61 9.48 6.12
C SER A 20 -11.82 10.77 5.87
N SER A 21 -10.52 10.78 6.18
CA SER A 21 -9.69 11.97 6.03
C SER A 21 -9.64 12.49 4.60
N ARG A 22 -9.56 13.83 4.48
CA ARG A 22 -9.29 14.53 3.22
C ARG A 22 -7.83 14.97 3.15
N THR A 23 -7.45 15.56 2.02
CA THR A 23 -6.16 16.21 1.83
C THR A 23 -5.87 17.21 2.94
N ARG A 24 -4.71 17.07 3.59
CA ARG A 24 -4.33 17.87 4.76
C ARG A 24 -2.81 17.94 4.91
N SER A 25 -2.35 18.87 5.75
CA SER A 25 -1.01 18.82 6.32
C SER A 25 -0.91 17.70 7.35
N LYS A 26 0.22 17.00 7.36
CA LYS A 26 0.52 15.93 8.30
C LYS A 26 1.93 16.13 8.85
N GLU A 27 2.05 16.06 10.17
CA GLU A 27 3.34 15.98 10.84
C GLU A 27 3.98 14.62 10.58
N LEU A 28 5.25 14.62 10.19
CA LEU A 28 5.99 13.39 10.00
C LEU A 28 6.40 12.82 11.36
N THR A 29 6.11 11.54 11.62
CA THR A 29 6.62 10.85 12.81
C THR A 29 8.14 10.71 12.78
N THR A 30 8.72 10.43 13.94
CA THR A 30 10.16 10.14 14.08
C THR A 30 10.61 9.03 13.14
N ASP A 31 9.82 7.96 13.00
CA ASP A 31 10.14 6.83 12.11
C ASP A 31 10.17 7.27 10.64
N THR A 32 9.20 8.09 10.23
CA THR A 32 9.16 8.67 8.88
C THR A 32 10.36 9.61 8.64
N ILE A 33 10.78 10.37 9.64
CA ILE A 33 11.96 11.23 9.54
C ILE A 33 13.23 10.39 9.41
N LEU A 34 13.40 9.37 10.24
CA LEU A 34 14.56 8.46 10.20
C LEU A 34 14.65 7.72 8.86
N ALA A 35 13.54 7.20 8.34
CA ALA A 35 13.49 6.49 7.06
C ALA A 35 13.86 7.38 5.86
N ASN A 36 13.53 8.68 5.95
CA ASN A 36 13.80 9.64 4.88
C ASN A 36 15.13 10.38 5.02
N ALA A 37 15.80 10.35 6.18
CA ALA A 37 17.08 11.03 6.40
C ALA A 37 18.16 10.66 5.36
N ARG A 38 18.10 9.44 4.81
CA ARG A 38 18.96 9.00 3.68
C ARG A 38 18.91 9.89 2.44
N PHE A 39 17.83 10.65 2.26
CA PHE A 39 17.65 11.61 1.16
C PHE A 39 18.11 13.03 1.53
N PHE A 40 18.52 13.26 2.78
CA PHE A 40 18.91 14.55 3.34
C PHE A 40 20.29 14.46 4.02
N ASP A 41 21.28 13.92 3.32
CA ASP A 41 22.66 13.72 3.82
C ASP A 41 22.77 12.87 5.10
N ASN A 42 21.77 12.03 5.38
CA ASN A 42 21.61 11.31 6.66
C ASN A 42 21.46 12.23 7.88
N ASP A 43 21.02 13.48 7.68
CA ASP A 43 20.77 14.46 8.73
C ASP A 43 19.26 14.64 8.98
N ILE A 44 18.79 14.12 10.12
CA ILE A 44 17.39 14.20 10.54
C ILE A 44 16.88 15.64 10.70
N THR A 45 17.77 16.61 10.95
CA THR A 45 17.38 18.01 11.18
C THR A 45 17.02 18.72 9.89
N LYS A 46 17.48 18.19 8.75
CA LYS A 46 17.17 18.68 7.41
C LYS A 46 15.88 18.12 6.83
N VAL A 47 15.33 17.07 7.44
CA VAL A 47 14.08 16.45 6.97
C VAL A 47 12.90 17.37 7.32
N PRO A 48 12.03 17.72 6.36
CA PRO A 48 10.83 18.51 6.64
C PRO A 48 9.97 17.87 7.72
N LYS A 49 9.44 18.67 8.66
CA LYS A 49 8.58 18.16 9.74
C LYS A 49 7.13 17.98 9.32
N LEU A 50 6.73 18.59 8.21
CA LEU A 50 5.37 18.58 7.68
C LEU A 50 5.39 18.14 6.21
N ALA A 51 4.37 17.38 5.82
CA ALA A 51 4.07 17.08 4.44
C ALA A 51 2.60 17.39 4.14
N LEU A 52 2.29 17.70 2.88
CA LEU A 52 0.92 17.67 2.38
C LEU A 52 0.65 16.27 1.83
N THR A 53 -0.47 15.68 2.22
CA THR A 53 -0.88 14.35 1.79
C THR A 53 -2.34 14.33 1.40
N VAL A 54 -2.67 13.52 0.39
CA VAL A 54 -4.05 13.10 0.15
C VAL A 54 -4.54 12.29 1.35
N GLY A 55 -5.83 12.43 1.67
CA GLY A 55 -6.45 11.67 2.75
C GLY A 55 -6.88 10.27 2.31
N VAL A 56 -7.18 9.40 3.27
CA VAL A 56 -7.70 8.05 2.99
C VAL A 56 -9.00 8.12 2.20
N GLY A 57 -9.94 8.97 2.63
CA GLY A 57 -11.19 9.17 1.89
C GLY A 57 -10.97 9.76 0.49
N THR A 58 -9.92 10.56 0.30
CA THR A 58 -9.57 11.07 -1.03
C THR A 58 -9.07 9.96 -1.95
N ILE A 59 -8.35 8.98 -1.42
CA ILE A 59 -7.93 7.79 -2.16
C ILE A 59 -9.15 6.92 -2.49
N LEU A 60 -10.05 6.74 -1.53
CA LEU A 60 -11.27 5.93 -1.71
C LEU A 60 -12.32 6.55 -2.65
N ASP A 61 -12.22 7.84 -2.97
CA ASP A 61 -13.06 8.47 -4.00
C ASP A 61 -12.63 8.11 -5.44
N ALA A 62 -11.47 7.48 -5.61
CA ALA A 62 -11.01 7.10 -6.94
C ALA A 62 -11.94 6.04 -7.57
N LYS A 63 -12.01 6.01 -8.90
CA LYS A 63 -12.78 4.95 -9.59
C LYS A 63 -12.18 3.56 -9.39
N GLU A 64 -10.87 3.51 -9.20
CA GLU A 64 -10.09 2.30 -9.03
C GLU A 64 -8.81 2.64 -8.25
N VAL A 65 -8.44 1.77 -7.32
CA VAL A 65 -7.26 1.96 -6.47
C VAL A 65 -6.38 0.72 -6.58
N LEU A 66 -5.19 0.89 -7.16
CA LEU A 66 -4.14 -0.13 -7.20
C LEU A 66 -3.06 0.17 -6.16
N ILE A 67 -2.77 -0.80 -5.29
CA ILE A 67 -1.70 -0.74 -4.30
C ILE A 67 -0.65 -1.81 -4.60
N MET A 68 0.62 -1.40 -4.68
CA MET A 68 1.75 -2.30 -4.81
C MET A 68 2.39 -2.58 -3.46
N VAL A 69 2.67 -3.86 -3.19
CA VAL A 69 3.27 -4.34 -1.95
C VAL A 69 4.41 -5.30 -2.28
N ASN A 70 5.64 -4.97 -1.89
CA ASN A 70 6.79 -5.80 -2.22
C ASN A 70 7.73 -5.99 -1.04
N GLY A 71 8.26 -7.20 -0.93
CA GLY A 71 9.27 -7.59 0.03
C GLY A 71 8.74 -7.99 1.40
N LEU A 72 9.52 -8.84 2.08
CA LEU A 72 9.15 -9.46 3.35
C LEU A 72 8.77 -8.45 4.46
N LYS A 73 9.39 -7.27 4.47
CA LYS A 73 9.09 -6.23 5.47
C LYS A 73 7.67 -5.69 5.41
N LYS A 74 6.97 -5.91 4.29
CA LYS A 74 5.57 -5.50 4.09
C LYS A 74 4.57 -6.62 4.37
N ALA A 75 5.03 -7.83 4.70
CA ALA A 75 4.15 -8.98 4.88
C ALA A 75 3.12 -8.75 5.98
N ARG A 76 3.54 -8.21 7.12
CA ARG A 76 2.64 -7.83 8.21
C ARG A 76 1.60 -6.80 7.78
N ALA A 77 2.02 -5.74 7.07
CA ALA A 77 1.11 -4.71 6.60
C ALA A 77 0.06 -5.28 5.62
N LEU A 78 0.47 -6.21 4.75
CA LEU A 78 -0.44 -6.90 3.83
C LEU A 78 -1.45 -7.76 4.59
N HIS A 79 -0.99 -8.60 5.53
CA HIS A 79 -1.85 -9.41 6.39
C HIS A 79 -2.89 -8.55 7.12
N LYS A 80 -2.46 -7.47 7.77
CA LYS A 80 -3.35 -6.51 8.45
C LYS A 80 -4.32 -5.80 7.51
N GLY A 81 -3.92 -5.57 6.26
CA GLY A 81 -4.73 -4.91 5.26
C GLY A 81 -5.82 -5.79 4.65
N ILE A 82 -5.62 -7.11 4.58
CA ILE A 82 -6.53 -8.01 3.84
C ILE A 82 -7.22 -9.07 4.71
N GLU A 83 -6.60 -9.56 5.78
CA GLU A 83 -7.14 -10.64 6.62
C GLU A 83 -7.77 -10.13 7.92
N GLU A 84 -7.33 -8.97 8.42
CA GLU A 84 -7.92 -8.34 9.59
C GLU A 84 -9.00 -7.32 9.24
N GLY A 85 -9.78 -6.90 10.24
CA GLY A 85 -10.84 -5.92 10.06
C GLY A 85 -10.31 -4.51 9.79
N VAL A 86 -11.18 -3.68 9.19
CA VAL A 86 -10.92 -2.27 8.93
C VAL A 86 -10.48 -1.54 10.21
N ASN A 87 -9.26 -0.99 10.21
CA ASN A 87 -8.65 -0.37 11.38
C ASN A 87 -7.79 0.84 10.98
N HIS A 88 -8.02 1.99 11.63
CA HIS A 88 -7.27 3.21 11.36
C HIS A 88 -5.78 3.16 11.73
N LEU A 89 -5.35 2.13 12.49
CA LEU A 89 -3.94 1.87 12.75
C LEU A 89 -3.23 1.21 11.53
N TRP A 90 -3.99 0.63 10.61
CA TRP A 90 -3.50 -0.01 9.39
C TRP A 90 -4.28 0.55 8.20
N THR A 91 -4.04 1.81 7.84
CA THR A 91 -4.92 2.54 6.88
C THR A 91 -5.11 1.86 5.52
N ILE A 92 -4.20 0.99 5.10
CA ILE A 92 -4.36 0.10 3.95
C ILE A 92 -5.64 -0.76 4.02
N SER A 93 -6.09 -1.14 5.23
CA SER A 93 -7.34 -1.91 5.44
C SER A 93 -8.58 -1.16 4.96
N ALA A 94 -8.51 0.16 4.80
CA ALA A 94 -9.60 0.95 4.27
C ALA A 94 -9.96 0.56 2.82
N LEU A 95 -9.02 -0.06 2.09
CA LEU A 95 -9.25 -0.58 0.74
C LEU A 95 -10.33 -1.68 0.71
N GLN A 96 -10.59 -2.37 1.83
CA GLN A 96 -11.69 -3.34 1.94
C GLN A 96 -13.07 -2.70 1.74
N LEU A 97 -13.18 -1.37 1.91
CA LEU A 97 -14.41 -0.60 1.70
C LEU A 97 -14.54 -0.07 0.26
N HIS A 98 -13.51 -0.25 -0.57
CA HIS A 98 -13.47 0.29 -1.92
C HIS A 98 -14.11 -0.68 -2.91
N GLU A 99 -14.99 -0.18 -3.78
CA GLU A 99 -15.68 -1.02 -4.78
C GLU A 99 -14.73 -1.69 -5.78
N LYS A 100 -13.57 -1.06 -6.04
CA LYS A 100 -12.55 -1.54 -7.01
C LYS A 100 -11.13 -1.37 -6.48
N GLY A 101 -10.80 -2.11 -5.42
CA GLY A 101 -9.46 -2.15 -4.84
C GLY A 101 -8.65 -3.33 -5.39
N ILE A 102 -7.45 -3.06 -5.91
CA ILE A 102 -6.52 -4.07 -6.42
C ILE A 102 -5.23 -3.99 -5.61
N ILE A 103 -4.73 -5.14 -5.15
CA ILE A 103 -3.42 -5.24 -4.50
C ILE A 103 -2.53 -6.13 -5.37
N VAL A 104 -1.39 -5.60 -5.78
CA VAL A 104 -0.37 -6.33 -6.54
C VAL A 104 0.80 -6.59 -5.60
N THR A 105 1.16 -7.87 -5.42
CA THR A 105 2.15 -8.30 -4.44
C THR A 105 3.18 -9.25 -5.02
N ASP A 106 4.40 -9.21 -4.48
CA ASP A 106 5.37 -10.28 -4.68
C ASP A 106 5.15 -11.43 -3.67
N GLU A 107 5.80 -12.57 -3.93
CA GLU A 107 5.67 -13.76 -3.07
C GLU A 107 6.23 -13.50 -1.65
N ALA A 108 7.26 -12.66 -1.52
CA ALA A 108 7.87 -12.36 -0.23
C ALA A 108 6.93 -11.57 0.70
N ALA A 109 6.14 -10.64 0.17
CA ALA A 109 5.12 -9.93 0.95
C ALA A 109 3.92 -10.82 1.31
N CYS A 110 3.71 -11.97 0.67
CA CYS A 110 2.66 -12.92 1.06
C CYS A 110 3.01 -13.78 2.29
N HIS A 111 4.20 -13.65 2.86
CA HIS A 111 4.73 -14.58 3.87
C HIS A 111 3.89 -14.67 5.17
N GLU A 112 3.18 -13.61 5.55
CA GLU A 112 2.31 -13.61 6.74
C GLU A 112 0.84 -13.91 6.42
N LEU A 113 0.49 -14.15 5.16
CA LEU A 113 -0.87 -14.52 4.79
C LEU A 113 -1.18 -15.97 5.14
N MET A 114 -2.44 -16.25 5.47
CA MET A 114 -2.93 -17.61 5.55
C MET A 114 -2.84 -18.28 4.18
N VAL A 115 -2.41 -19.55 4.18
CA VAL A 115 -2.33 -20.38 2.96
C VAL A 115 -3.67 -20.42 2.22
N GLY A 116 -4.79 -20.41 2.96
CA GLY A 116 -6.13 -20.36 2.39
C GLY A 116 -6.38 -19.09 1.58
N THR A 117 -6.07 -17.92 2.13
CA THR A 117 -6.19 -16.61 1.47
C THR A 117 -5.32 -16.53 0.22
N TYR A 118 -4.05 -16.93 0.34
CA TYR A 118 -3.12 -16.94 -0.80
C TYR A 118 -3.64 -17.80 -1.96
N ARG A 119 -4.07 -19.04 -1.66
CA ARG A 119 -4.59 -19.96 -2.67
C ARG A 119 -5.92 -19.49 -3.27
N TYR A 120 -6.79 -18.89 -2.46
CA TYR A 120 -8.07 -18.35 -2.91
C TYR A 120 -7.87 -17.29 -4.00
N TYR A 121 -7.01 -16.28 -3.76
CA TYR A 121 -6.77 -15.24 -4.76
C TYR A 121 -6.02 -15.77 -6.00
N LYS A 122 -5.06 -16.69 -5.84
CA LYS A 122 -4.42 -17.34 -7.00
C LYS A 122 -5.43 -18.13 -7.83
N ASP A 123 -6.40 -18.79 -7.19
CA ASP A 123 -7.43 -19.57 -7.89
C ASP A 123 -8.42 -18.68 -8.64
N ILE A 124 -8.80 -17.53 -8.08
CA ILE A 124 -9.61 -16.53 -8.78
C ILE A 124 -8.87 -15.98 -9.99
N GLU A 125 -7.61 -15.55 -9.81
CA GLU A 125 -6.89 -14.83 -10.86
C GLU A 125 -6.37 -15.74 -11.97
N LYS A 126 -6.25 -17.07 -11.77
CA LYS A 126 -5.74 -17.99 -12.81
C LYS A 126 -6.51 -17.89 -14.15
N ASP A 127 -7.80 -17.59 -14.08
CA ASP A 127 -8.69 -17.49 -15.25
C ASP A 127 -8.92 -16.03 -15.68
N ASN A 128 -8.54 -15.06 -14.85
CA ASN A 128 -8.79 -13.63 -15.06
C ASN A 128 -7.53 -12.83 -15.45
N LEU A 129 -6.34 -13.35 -15.14
CA LEU A 129 -5.07 -12.65 -15.30
C LEU A 129 -4.00 -13.60 -15.88
N ASP A 130 -3.74 -13.47 -17.18
CA ASP A 130 -2.57 -14.06 -17.81
C ASP A 130 -1.39 -13.08 -17.73
N THR A 131 -0.56 -13.24 -16.69
CA THR A 131 0.59 -12.37 -16.46
C THR A 131 1.67 -12.52 -17.53
N GLU A 132 1.83 -13.71 -18.11
CA GLU A 132 2.84 -13.94 -19.15
C GLU A 132 2.45 -13.20 -20.42
N GLN A 133 1.19 -13.34 -20.85
CA GLN A 133 0.64 -12.63 -21.99
C GLN A 133 0.70 -11.10 -21.80
N LEU A 134 0.36 -10.58 -20.62
CA LEU A 134 0.45 -9.14 -20.32
C LEU A 134 1.87 -8.60 -20.46
N ILE A 135 2.87 -9.36 -19.98
CA ILE A 135 4.28 -8.98 -20.09
C ILE A 135 4.74 -9.06 -21.55
N GLU A 136 4.38 -10.11 -22.27
CA GLU A 136 4.70 -10.25 -23.70
C GLU A 136 4.13 -9.09 -24.52
N ASP A 137 2.84 -8.77 -24.33
CA ASP A 137 2.17 -7.70 -25.05
C ASP A 137 2.79 -6.34 -24.75
N PHE A 138 3.13 -6.07 -23.48
CA PHE A 138 3.87 -4.87 -23.10
C PHE A 138 5.18 -4.77 -23.89
N TYR A 139 6.03 -5.79 -23.90
CA TYR A 139 7.30 -5.73 -24.61
C TYR A 139 7.17 -5.75 -26.14
N ARG A 140 6.09 -6.29 -26.70
CA ARG A 140 5.80 -6.21 -28.14
C ARG A 140 5.55 -4.77 -28.59
N GLU A 141 4.92 -3.95 -27.74
CA GLU A 141 4.63 -2.55 -28.05
C GLU A 141 5.90 -1.67 -28.14
N TYR A 142 7.00 -2.09 -27.50
CA TYR A 142 8.28 -1.36 -27.50
C TYR A 142 9.37 -1.99 -28.41
N ARG A 143 8.99 -2.94 -29.28
CA ARG A 143 9.86 -3.47 -30.35
C ARG A 143 9.51 -2.85 -31.69
#